data_AF-A0AAD7N3D4-F1
#
_entry.id   AF-A0AAD7N3D4-F1
#
_cell.length_a   1.000
_cell.length_b   1.000
_cell.length_c   1.000
_cell.angle_alpha   90.00
_cell.angle_beta   90.00
_cell.angle_gamma   90.00
#
_symmetry.space_group_name_H-M   'P 1'
#
loop_
_entity.id
_entity.type
_entity.pdbx_description
1 polymer ?
#
loop_
_entity_poly.entity_id
_entity_poly.type
_entity_poly.pdbx_seq_one_letter_code
_entity_poly.pdbx_strand_id
1 'polypeptide(L)'
;MAPVVAQPLPQHLFLNDPESQSAYQTCQWLEGISWQTYVSDVYKVFSEALMVKTPAEVAARTLGYALVYSPTVEGWSCVAREINSCDGDPETLAGLAHLYIFGLIRVFRNPKGPTPLVSVDQSPRLSFEIDTDLHYETPLPPGKTPQALKEKIMHRDRRRCVFTAKGDRPSLLQNTDIIRPEVNFRIWTTVGYDYAII
;
A
#
# COMPACT_ATOMS: atom_id res chain seq x y z
N MET A 1 -2.33 -18.65 -22.91
CA MET A 1 -1.78 -17.69 -21.93
C MET A 1 -0.28 -17.65 -22.12
N ALA A 2 0.29 -16.49 -22.43
CA ALA A 2 1.75 -16.35 -22.47
C ALA A 2 2.29 -16.48 -21.03
N PRO A 3 3.44 -17.13 -20.81
CA PRO A 3 4.06 -17.14 -19.49
C PRO A 3 4.34 -15.69 -19.07
N VAL A 4 3.78 -15.28 -17.93
CA VAL A 4 4.08 -13.98 -17.33
C VAL A 4 5.52 -14.05 -16.86
N VAL A 5 6.42 -13.39 -17.59
CA VAL A 5 7.82 -13.26 -17.19
C VAL A 5 7.85 -12.39 -15.95
N ALA A 6 8.31 -12.98 -14.85
CA ALA A 6 8.48 -12.33 -13.58
C ALA A 6 9.45 -11.14 -13.73
N GLN A 7 9.04 -9.93 -13.36
CA GLN A 7 9.91 -8.75 -13.43
C GLN A 7 10.83 -8.71 -12.20
N PRO A 8 12.15 -8.53 -12.38
CA PRO A 8 13.10 -8.45 -11.27
C PRO A 8 12.85 -7.21 -10.41
N LEU A 9 13.37 -7.21 -9.18
CA LEU A 9 13.37 -6.03 -8.31
C LEU A 9 13.99 -4.81 -9.03
N PRO A 10 13.32 -3.65 -9.03
CA PRO A 10 13.80 -2.46 -9.75
C PRO A 10 15.09 -1.96 -9.11
N GLN A 11 16.10 -1.67 -9.93
CA GLN A 11 17.34 -1.06 -9.44
C GLN A 11 17.03 0.28 -8.77
N HIS A 12 17.16 0.33 -7.45
CA HIS A 12 16.91 1.54 -6.68
C HIS A 12 18.22 2.06 -6.07
N LEU A 13 18.43 3.36 -6.22
CA LEU A 13 19.63 4.06 -5.80
C LEU A 13 19.42 4.64 -4.40
N PHE A 14 19.55 3.81 -3.35
CA PHE A 14 19.60 4.26 -1.95
C PHE A 14 20.94 4.94 -1.63
N LEU A 15 21.40 5.87 -2.48
CA LEU A 15 22.80 6.29 -2.59
C LEU A 15 23.45 6.78 -1.28
N ASN A 16 22.65 7.20 -0.29
CA ASN A 16 23.15 7.81 0.94
C ASN A 16 22.67 7.13 2.24
N ASP A 17 21.95 6.01 2.18
CA ASP A 17 21.46 5.32 3.38
C ASP A 17 21.96 3.87 3.45
N PRO A 18 22.95 3.57 4.32
CA PRO A 18 23.52 2.23 4.44
C PRO A 18 22.50 1.20 4.95
N GLU A 19 21.55 1.61 5.79
CA GLU A 19 20.53 0.69 6.32
C GLU A 19 19.59 0.22 5.22
N SER A 20 19.07 1.14 4.39
CA SER A 20 18.26 0.80 3.23
C SER A 20 19.03 -0.01 2.18
N GLN A 21 20.32 0.27 1.97
CA GLN A 21 21.16 -0.53 1.07
C GLN A 21 21.30 -1.97 1.57
N SER A 22 21.58 -2.17 2.86
CA SER A 22 21.65 -3.48 3.49
C SER A 22 20.33 -4.25 3.33
N ALA A 23 19.21 -3.61 3.67
CA ALA A 23 17.89 -4.22 3.55
C ALA A 23 17.55 -4.60 2.09
N TYR A 24 17.93 -3.75 1.13
CA TYR A 24 17.71 -4.02 -0.28
C TYR A 24 18.58 -5.18 -0.78
N GLN A 25 19.84 -5.27 -0.36
CA GLN A 25 20.72 -6.41 -0.65
C GLN A 25 20.15 -7.72 -0.09
N THR A 26 19.59 -7.69 1.12
CA THR A 26 18.87 -8.84 1.69
C THR A 26 17.72 -9.27 0.80
N CYS A 27 16.92 -8.33 0.26
CA CYS A 27 15.83 -8.66 -0.68
C CYS A 27 16.35 -9.24 -1.99
N GLN A 28 17.45 -8.73 -2.54
CA GLN A 28 18.07 -9.26 -3.76
C GLN A 28 18.62 -10.67 -3.56
N TRP A 29 19.27 -10.92 -2.43
CA TRP A 29 19.71 -12.27 -2.04
C TRP A 29 18.52 -13.21 -1.93
N LEU A 30 17.43 -12.75 -1.30
CA LEU A 30 16.19 -13.51 -1.13
C LEU A 30 15.56 -13.93 -2.47
N GLU A 31 15.60 -13.05 -3.49
CA GLU A 31 15.06 -13.33 -4.82
C GLU A 31 15.84 -14.46 -5.53
N GLY A 32 17.11 -14.67 -5.17
CA GLY A 32 17.98 -15.69 -5.76
C GLY A 32 17.93 -17.07 -5.09
N ILE A 33 17.22 -17.22 -3.97
CA ILE A 33 17.22 -18.47 -3.20
C ILE A 33 15.89 -19.21 -3.25
N SER A 34 15.95 -20.52 -3.04
CA SER A 34 14.78 -21.37 -2.79
C SER A 34 14.69 -21.69 -1.31
N TRP A 35 13.51 -21.51 -0.73
CA TRP A 35 13.17 -21.95 0.63
C TRP A 35 13.49 -23.40 0.90
N GLN A 36 13.39 -24.26 -0.13
CA GLN A 36 13.65 -25.69 -0.02
C GLN A 36 15.06 -26.01 0.51
N THR A 37 16.02 -25.10 0.34
CA THR A 37 17.40 -25.25 0.81
C THR A 37 17.55 -25.04 2.33
N TYR A 38 16.57 -24.40 2.99
CA TYR A 38 16.66 -23.97 4.39
C TYR A 38 15.78 -24.76 5.34
N VAL A 39 14.93 -25.65 4.82
CA VAL A 39 14.05 -26.48 5.63
C VAL A 39 14.86 -27.65 6.22
N SER A 40 15.31 -27.53 7.47
CA SER A 40 15.82 -28.68 8.23
C SER A 40 14.66 -29.55 8.76
N ASP A 41 14.87 -30.86 8.85
CA ASP A 41 13.80 -31.82 9.17
C ASP A 41 13.17 -31.63 10.57
N VAL A 42 13.80 -30.88 11.47
CA VAL A 42 13.30 -30.63 12.84
C VAL A 42 12.37 -29.41 12.90
N TYR A 43 12.57 -28.40 12.04
CA TYR A 43 11.75 -27.17 12.01
C TYR A 43 10.57 -27.22 11.03
N LYS A 44 10.45 -28.33 10.28
CA LYS A 44 9.44 -28.58 9.26
C LYS A 44 8.01 -28.25 9.72
N VAL A 45 7.62 -28.66 10.93
CA VAL A 45 6.20 -28.61 11.36
C VAL A 45 5.67 -27.17 11.54
N PHE A 46 6.50 -26.22 12.00
CA PHE A 46 6.09 -24.83 12.22
C PHE A 46 6.51 -23.91 11.06
N SER A 47 7.72 -24.11 10.53
CA SER A 47 8.30 -23.30 9.45
C SER A 47 7.62 -23.53 8.10
N GLU A 48 7.09 -24.75 7.85
CA GLU A 48 6.30 -25.04 6.64
C GLU A 48 5.10 -24.10 6.50
N ALA A 49 4.45 -23.68 7.58
CA ALA A 49 3.21 -22.93 7.43
C ALA A 49 3.40 -21.54 6.79
N LEU A 50 4.52 -20.85 7.03
CA LEU A 50 4.73 -19.49 6.52
C LEU A 50 5.60 -19.47 5.25
N MET A 51 6.69 -20.25 5.22
CA MET A 51 7.56 -20.33 4.04
C MET A 51 6.83 -21.01 2.85
N VAL A 52 5.92 -21.96 3.10
CA VAL A 52 5.07 -22.52 2.02
C VAL A 52 4.02 -21.52 1.55
N LYS A 53 3.45 -20.72 2.46
CA LYS A 53 2.44 -19.71 2.10
C LYS A 53 3.02 -18.50 1.38
N THR A 54 4.31 -18.21 1.57
CA THR A 54 4.98 -17.04 1.04
C THR A 54 6.30 -17.46 0.38
N PRO A 55 6.30 -17.84 -0.91
CA PRO A 55 7.51 -18.24 -1.63
C PRO A 55 8.62 -17.18 -1.59
N ALA A 56 9.88 -17.60 -1.71
CA ALA A 56 11.05 -16.71 -1.58
C ALA A 56 10.98 -15.48 -2.49
N GLU A 57 10.68 -15.73 -3.77
CA GLU A 57 10.49 -14.69 -4.77
C GLU A 57 9.37 -13.70 -4.38
N VAL A 58 8.26 -14.20 -3.82
CA VAL A 58 7.13 -13.37 -3.38
C VAL A 58 7.51 -12.55 -2.15
N ALA A 59 8.23 -13.16 -1.20
CA ALA A 59 8.72 -12.46 -0.02
C ALA A 59 9.72 -11.35 -0.40
N ALA A 60 10.72 -11.69 -1.21
CA ALA A 60 11.75 -10.80 -1.71
C ALA A 60 11.14 -9.57 -2.39
N ARG A 61 10.19 -9.81 -3.29
CA ARG A 61 9.49 -8.74 -3.99
C ARG A 61 8.64 -7.91 -3.05
N THR A 62 7.82 -8.54 -2.21
CA THR A 62 6.96 -7.79 -1.29
C THR A 62 7.78 -6.80 -0.44
N LEU A 63 8.87 -7.28 0.16
CA LEU A 63 9.74 -6.46 1.00
C LEU A 63 10.52 -5.42 0.19
N GLY A 64 11.09 -5.80 -0.94
CA GLY A 64 11.83 -4.87 -1.79
C GLY A 64 10.95 -3.77 -2.40
N TYR A 65 9.74 -4.11 -2.84
CA TYR A 65 8.76 -3.12 -3.31
C TYR A 65 8.27 -2.22 -2.15
N ALA A 66 8.05 -2.76 -0.96
CA ALA A 66 7.69 -1.96 0.21
C ALA A 66 8.79 -0.94 0.55
N LEU A 67 10.05 -1.35 0.45
CA LEU A 67 11.21 -0.48 0.68
C LEU A 67 11.33 0.61 -0.41
N VAL A 68 11.22 0.24 -1.69
CA VAL A 68 11.39 1.16 -2.83
C VAL A 68 10.24 2.16 -2.97
N TYR A 69 9.00 1.73 -2.72
CA TYR A 69 7.80 2.52 -2.99
C TYR A 69 7.14 3.10 -1.73
N SER A 70 7.77 2.99 -0.57
CA SER A 70 7.26 3.69 0.60
C SER A 70 7.23 5.21 0.35
N PRO A 71 6.12 5.90 0.66
CA PRO A 71 5.89 7.29 0.25
C PRO A 71 6.66 8.31 1.08
N THR A 72 7.23 7.90 2.21
CA THR A 72 7.90 8.79 3.18
C THR A 72 9.27 8.25 3.55
N VAL A 73 10.15 9.18 3.95
CA VAL A 73 11.52 8.86 4.41
C VAL A 73 11.48 8.12 5.75
N GLU A 74 10.43 8.32 6.54
CA GLU A 74 10.21 7.57 7.77
C GLU A 74 9.74 6.15 7.43
N GLY A 75 8.87 6.01 6.42
CA GLY A 75 8.31 4.74 6.01
C GLY A 75 9.38 3.78 5.47
N TRP A 76 10.21 4.18 4.50
CA TRP A 76 11.22 3.28 3.95
C TRP A 76 12.31 2.91 4.98
N SER A 77 12.60 3.79 5.96
CA SER A 77 13.55 3.56 7.04
C SER A 77 12.98 2.58 8.05
N CYS A 78 11.67 2.66 8.32
CA CYS A 78 10.97 1.67 9.10
C CYS A 78 11.03 0.29 8.44
N VAL A 79 10.74 0.20 7.13
CA VAL A 79 10.83 -1.06 6.36
C VAL A 79 12.26 -1.60 6.37
N ALA A 80 13.27 -0.75 6.15
CA ALA A 80 14.68 -1.15 6.17
C ALA A 80 15.08 -1.74 7.53
N ARG A 81 14.71 -1.08 8.62
CA ARG A 81 14.97 -1.54 9.98
C ARG A 81 14.27 -2.87 10.27
N GLU A 82 13.02 -3.04 9.86
CA GLU A 82 12.29 -4.30 10.03
C GLU A 82 12.98 -5.45 9.27
N ILE A 83 13.36 -5.24 8.00
CA ILE A 83 14.08 -6.23 7.20
C ILE A 83 15.43 -6.59 7.85
N ASN A 84 16.21 -5.58 8.25
CA ASN A 84 17.51 -5.80 8.88
C ASN A 84 17.38 -6.48 10.25
N SER A 85 16.28 -6.24 10.99
CA SER A 85 16.03 -6.89 12.28
C SER A 85 15.75 -8.39 12.18
N CYS A 86 15.43 -8.90 10.99
CA CYS A 86 15.34 -10.33 10.72
C CYS A 86 16.71 -11.00 10.64
N ASP A 87 17.82 -10.25 10.64
CA ASP A 87 19.20 -10.79 10.61
C ASP A 87 19.46 -11.79 9.46
N GLY A 88 18.75 -11.60 8.33
CA GLY A 88 18.84 -12.49 7.18
C GLY A 88 18.20 -13.87 7.35
N ASP A 89 17.50 -14.12 8.46
CA ASP A 89 16.82 -15.40 8.70
C ASP A 89 15.62 -15.59 7.73
N PRO A 90 15.60 -16.66 6.92
CA PRO A 90 14.54 -16.88 5.93
C PRO A 90 13.14 -16.99 6.51
N GLU A 91 12.98 -17.59 7.68
CA GLU A 91 11.66 -17.82 8.29
C GLU A 91 11.05 -16.51 8.78
N THR A 92 11.82 -15.70 9.50
CA THR A 92 11.40 -14.37 9.95
C THR A 92 11.14 -13.43 8.77
N LEU A 93 11.97 -13.46 7.72
CA LEU A 93 11.73 -12.71 6.47
C LEU A 93 10.44 -13.13 5.78
N ALA A 94 10.16 -14.44 5.70
CA ALA A 94 8.91 -14.95 5.16
C ALA A 94 7.70 -14.52 6.01
N GLY A 95 7.84 -14.54 7.34
CA GLY A 95 6.83 -14.04 8.27
C GLY A 95 6.55 -12.55 8.11
N LEU A 96 7.60 -11.73 7.99
CA LEU A 96 7.49 -10.30 7.75
C LEU A 96 6.78 -10.01 6.41
N ALA A 97 7.20 -10.68 5.34
CA ALA A 97 6.53 -10.54 4.05
C ALA A 97 5.05 -10.96 4.11
N HIS A 98 4.75 -12.04 4.83
CA HIS A 98 3.37 -12.48 5.05
C HIS A 98 2.53 -11.40 5.77
N LEU A 99 3.10 -10.77 6.81
CA LEU A 99 2.46 -9.66 7.52
C LEU A 99 2.18 -8.48 6.57
N TYR A 100 3.12 -8.10 5.71
CA TYR A 100 2.91 -7.04 4.73
C TYR A 100 1.80 -7.39 3.72
N ILE A 101 1.78 -8.62 3.20
CA ILE A 101 0.75 -9.07 2.26
C ILE A 101 -0.62 -9.05 2.92
N PHE A 102 -0.77 -9.70 4.07
CA PHE A 102 -2.09 -9.93 4.67
C PHE A 102 -2.55 -8.79 5.56
N GLY A 103 -1.64 -8.15 6.29
CA GLY A 103 -1.92 -7.07 7.22
C GLY A 103 -2.00 -5.69 6.57
N LEU A 104 -1.25 -5.45 5.48
CA LEU A 104 -1.24 -4.14 4.81
C LEU A 104 -1.88 -4.21 3.43
N ILE A 105 -1.36 -5.03 2.51
CA ILE A 105 -1.76 -4.98 1.10
C ILE A 105 -3.19 -5.52 0.90
N ARG A 106 -3.52 -6.67 1.48
CA ARG A 106 -4.82 -7.33 1.29
C ARG A 106 -5.98 -6.59 1.94
N VAL A 107 -5.75 -5.89 3.05
CA VAL A 107 -6.78 -5.07 3.72
C VAL A 107 -7.32 -4.00 2.76
N PHE A 108 -6.46 -3.40 1.94
CA PHE A 108 -6.86 -2.39 0.96
C PHE A 108 -7.25 -2.99 -0.40
N ARG A 109 -6.95 -4.26 -0.66
CA ARG A 109 -7.31 -4.95 -1.90
C ARG A 109 -8.73 -5.52 -1.80
N ASN A 110 -9.73 -4.72 -2.13
CA ASN A 110 -11.13 -5.16 -2.25
C ASN A 110 -11.28 -6.13 -3.45
N PRO A 111 -11.52 -7.43 -3.23
CA PRO A 111 -11.35 -8.45 -4.27
C PRO A 111 -12.57 -8.63 -5.19
N LYS A 112 -13.24 -7.53 -5.59
CA LYS A 112 -14.46 -7.48 -6.44
C LYS A 112 -15.74 -7.45 -5.61
N GLY A 113 -16.17 -6.24 -5.27
CA GLY A 113 -17.51 -5.95 -4.75
C GLY A 113 -17.61 -4.46 -4.41
N PRO A 114 -18.82 -3.85 -4.47
CA PRO A 114 -19.04 -2.58 -3.80
C PRO A 114 -18.57 -2.73 -2.35
N THR A 115 -17.86 -1.75 -1.80
CA THR A 115 -17.69 -1.66 -0.34
C THR A 115 -19.07 -1.89 0.28
N PRO A 116 -19.27 -2.91 1.14
CA PRO A 116 -20.57 -3.26 1.67
C PRO A 116 -21.27 -2.00 2.16
N LEU A 117 -22.51 -1.80 1.74
CA LEU A 117 -23.31 -0.69 2.23
C LEU A 117 -23.53 -0.95 3.72
N VAL A 118 -22.83 -0.21 4.58
CA VAL A 118 -23.02 -0.29 6.02
C VAL A 118 -24.46 0.15 6.31
N SER A 119 -25.25 -0.67 7.02
CA SER A 119 -26.57 -0.22 7.46
C SER A 119 -26.41 0.98 8.40
N VAL A 120 -27.41 1.86 8.45
CA VAL A 120 -27.36 3.08 9.29
C VAL A 120 -27.04 2.71 10.74
N ASP A 121 -27.64 1.64 11.21
CA ASP A 121 -27.50 0.99 12.51
C ASP A 121 -26.13 0.32 12.77
N GLN A 122 -25.35 0.00 11.73
CA GLN A 122 -23.99 -0.54 11.86
C GLN A 122 -22.90 0.51 11.58
N SER A 123 -23.30 1.73 11.24
CA SER A 123 -22.37 2.80 10.93
C SER A 123 -21.73 3.29 12.23
N PRO A 124 -20.39 3.28 12.36
CA PRO A 124 -19.68 3.92 13.48
C PRO A 124 -19.97 5.43 13.58
N ARG A 125 -20.68 6.00 12.60
CA ARG A 125 -21.07 7.40 12.53
C ARG A 125 -21.99 7.87 13.65
N LEU A 126 -22.63 6.99 14.42
CA LEU A 126 -23.45 7.42 15.57
C LEU A 126 -22.65 8.32 16.53
N SER A 127 -21.34 8.10 16.72
CA SER A 127 -20.51 8.98 17.55
C SER A 127 -20.07 10.27 16.85
N PHE A 128 -20.05 10.31 15.52
CA PHE A 128 -19.76 11.53 14.75
C PHE A 128 -20.98 12.45 14.63
N GLU A 129 -22.18 11.88 14.55
CA GLU A 129 -23.42 12.65 14.47
C GLU A 129 -23.68 13.43 15.77
N ILE A 130 -23.32 12.86 16.93
CA ILE A 130 -23.39 13.53 18.24
C ILE A 130 -22.44 14.75 18.30
N ASP A 131 -21.31 14.73 17.59
CA ASP A 131 -20.33 15.82 17.59
C ASP A 131 -20.65 16.90 16.53
N THR A 132 -21.41 16.55 15.47
CA THR A 132 -21.82 17.51 14.43
C THR A 132 -22.98 18.42 14.83
N ASP A 133 -23.72 18.12 15.90
CA ASP A 133 -24.74 19.03 16.43
C ASP A 133 -24.15 20.36 16.93
N LEU A 134 -22.84 20.45 17.10
CA LEU A 134 -22.14 21.68 17.50
C LEU A 134 -21.68 22.56 16.32
N HIS A 135 -21.73 22.10 15.07
CA HIS A 135 -21.34 22.90 13.89
C HIS A 135 -22.41 22.83 12.78
N TYR A 136 -23.14 23.93 12.66
CA TYR A 136 -24.29 24.22 11.80
C TYR A 136 -24.00 24.21 10.27
N GLU A 137 -23.23 23.26 9.75
CA GLU A 137 -23.18 23.02 8.30
C GLU A 137 -24.21 21.97 7.91
N THR A 138 -25.37 22.43 7.44
CA THR A 138 -26.45 21.58 6.91
C THR A 138 -25.88 20.51 5.99
N PRO A 139 -26.00 19.22 6.32
CA PRO A 139 -25.51 18.15 5.47
C PRO A 139 -26.16 18.25 4.09
N LEU A 140 -25.36 18.40 3.04
CA LEU A 140 -25.88 18.32 1.68
C LEU A 140 -26.48 16.92 1.46
N PRO A 141 -27.65 16.80 0.82
CA PRO A 141 -28.23 15.49 0.55
C PRO A 141 -27.25 14.62 -0.26
N PRO A 142 -27.32 13.28 -0.21
CA PRO A 142 -26.45 12.43 -1.01
C PRO A 142 -26.62 12.69 -2.52
N GLY A 143 -25.55 12.52 -3.29
CA GLY A 143 -25.62 12.58 -4.76
C GLY A 143 -26.30 11.33 -5.32
N LYS A 144 -27.34 11.49 -6.16
CA LYS A 144 -28.04 10.35 -6.79
C LYS A 144 -27.28 9.73 -7.96
N THR A 145 -26.30 10.44 -8.50
CA THR A 145 -25.46 9.99 -9.63
C THR A 145 -23.98 10.19 -9.30
N PRO A 146 -23.06 9.44 -9.93
CA PRO A 146 -21.61 9.62 -9.74
C PRO A 146 -21.15 11.06 -10.02
N GLN A 147 -21.74 11.71 -11.01
CA GLN A 147 -21.42 13.10 -11.37
C GLN A 147 -21.90 14.10 -10.31
N ALA A 148 -23.12 13.92 -9.79
CA ALA A 148 -23.63 14.76 -8.69
C ALA A 148 -22.84 14.56 -7.39
N LEU A 149 -22.37 13.34 -7.12
CA LEU A 149 -21.48 13.06 -5.99
C LEU A 149 -20.12 13.74 -6.18
N LYS A 150 -19.52 13.63 -7.38
CA LYS A 150 -18.26 14.30 -7.73
C LYS A 150 -18.38 15.82 -7.52
N GLU A 151 -19.46 16.43 -7.98
CA GLU A 151 -19.68 17.87 -7.81
C GLU A 151 -19.82 18.30 -6.35
N LYS A 152 -20.54 17.52 -5.52
CA LYS A 152 -20.66 17.77 -4.08
C LYS A 152 -19.33 17.63 -3.34
N ILE A 153 -18.54 16.61 -3.68
CA ILE A 153 -17.19 16.42 -3.12
C ILE A 153 -16.29 17.58 -3.52
N MET A 154 -16.30 17.96 -4.80
CA MET A 154 -15.55 19.11 -5.30
C MET A 154 -15.97 20.41 -4.59
N HIS A 155 -17.26 20.62 -4.33
CA HIS A 155 -17.74 21.79 -3.60
C HIS A 155 -17.23 21.79 -2.14
N ARG A 156 -17.37 20.67 -1.43
CA ARG A 156 -16.88 20.49 -0.04
C ARG A 156 -15.39 20.83 0.05
N ASP A 157 -14.60 20.36 -0.91
CA ASP A 157 -13.15 20.53 -0.90
C ASP A 157 -12.70 21.84 -1.56
N ARG A 158 -13.64 22.76 -1.88
CA ARG A 158 -13.40 24.02 -2.62
C ARG A 158 -12.61 23.82 -3.91
N ARG A 159 -12.86 22.71 -4.60
CA ARG A 159 -12.18 22.27 -5.82
C ARG A 159 -10.67 22.13 -5.63
N ARG A 160 -10.22 21.85 -4.40
CA ARG A 160 -8.83 21.58 -4.06
C ARG A 160 -8.65 20.10 -3.76
N CYS A 161 -7.50 19.58 -4.14
CA CYS A 161 -7.07 18.25 -3.73
C CYS A 161 -6.90 18.21 -2.21
N VAL A 162 -7.56 17.27 -1.53
CA VAL A 162 -7.49 17.11 -0.07
C VAL A 162 -6.05 16.85 0.42
N PHE A 163 -5.23 16.20 -0.39
CA PHE A 163 -3.86 15.83 0.00
C PHE A 163 -2.83 16.91 -0.30
N THR A 164 -3.00 17.65 -1.41
CA THR A 164 -1.97 18.61 -1.87
C THR A 164 -2.41 20.06 -1.75
N ALA A 165 -3.68 20.32 -1.41
CA ALA A 165 -4.34 21.62 -1.47
C ALA A 165 -4.32 22.30 -2.85
N LYS A 166 -3.79 21.67 -3.90
CA LYS A 166 -3.76 22.20 -5.27
C LYS A 166 -5.17 22.25 -5.84
N GLY A 167 -5.56 23.38 -6.42
CA GLY A 167 -6.85 23.52 -7.11
C GLY A 167 -6.89 22.83 -8.48
N ASP A 168 -8.07 22.39 -8.89
CA ASP A 168 -8.29 21.80 -10.23
C ASP A 168 -8.12 22.88 -11.31
N ARG A 169 -7.13 22.69 -12.18
CA ARG A 169 -6.39 23.78 -12.83
C ARG A 169 -6.92 24.40 -14.14
N PRO A 170 -8.16 24.21 -14.64
CA PRO A 170 -8.67 25.10 -15.69
C PRO A 170 -9.43 26.33 -15.15
N SER A 171 -9.81 26.35 -13.87
CA SER A 171 -10.71 27.39 -13.33
C SER A 171 -10.05 28.41 -12.39
N LEU A 172 -8.73 28.33 -12.22
CA LEU A 172 -7.94 29.23 -11.36
C LEU A 172 -6.86 29.98 -12.15
N LEU A 173 -7.18 30.47 -13.34
CA LEU A 173 -6.46 31.62 -13.90
C LEU A 173 -7.01 32.90 -13.27
N GLN A 174 -6.75 33.07 -11.98
CA GLN A 174 -6.67 34.38 -11.31
C GLN A 174 -6.07 34.16 -9.90
N ASN A 175 -4.87 34.72 -9.73
CA ASN A 175 -4.13 34.97 -8.50
C ASN A 175 -3.23 33.88 -7.90
N THR A 176 -1.98 33.94 -8.40
CA THR A 176 -0.68 34.02 -7.68
C THR A 176 -0.20 32.83 -6.82
N ASP A 177 0.81 32.15 -7.39
CA ASP A 177 2.15 31.91 -6.84
C ASP A 177 2.34 31.48 -5.38
N ILE A 178 2.37 30.15 -5.16
CA ILE A 178 3.28 29.53 -4.19
C ILE A 178 3.87 28.27 -4.83
N ILE A 179 5.18 28.29 -5.06
CA ILE A 179 5.97 27.15 -5.54
C ILE A 179 6.22 26.20 -4.36
N ARG A 180 5.83 24.93 -4.49
CA ARG A 180 6.35 23.80 -3.69
C ARG A 180 6.64 22.61 -4.60
N PRO A 181 7.69 21.81 -4.29
CA PRO A 181 8.22 20.79 -5.19
C PRO A 181 7.22 19.65 -5.42
N GLU A 182 7.17 19.19 -6.67
CA GLU A 182 6.28 18.13 -7.13
C GLU A 182 6.73 16.76 -6.63
N VAL A 183 5.83 16.03 -5.97
CA VAL A 183 5.89 14.57 -5.87
C VAL A 183 4.76 14.02 -6.73
N ASN A 184 5.14 13.31 -7.80
CA ASN A 184 4.23 12.84 -8.85
C ASN A 184 3.61 11.51 -8.43
N PHE A 185 2.46 11.55 -7.76
CA PHE A 185 1.67 10.36 -7.44
C PHE A 185 0.92 9.88 -8.69
N ARG A 186 1.46 8.89 -9.40
CA ARG A 186 0.68 8.06 -10.33
C ARG A 186 -0.07 7.01 -9.52
N ILE A 187 -1.38 7.21 -9.38
CA ILE A 187 -2.31 6.22 -8.84
C ILE A 187 -2.46 5.11 -9.89
N TRP A 188 -2.04 3.88 -9.56
CA TRP A 188 -2.18 2.73 -10.44
C TRP A 188 -3.57 2.11 -10.27
N THR A 189 -4.50 2.45 -11.18
CA THR A 189 -5.68 1.61 -11.46
C THR A 189 -5.53 1.02 -12.84
N THR A 190 -4.78 -0.07 -12.98
CA THR A 190 -4.99 -1.14 -13.98
C THR A 190 -3.78 -2.07 -13.98
N VAL A 191 -3.81 -3.12 -13.16
CA VAL A 191 -3.25 -4.42 -13.55
C VAL A 191 -4.18 -5.49 -12.97
N GLY A 192 -4.98 -6.10 -13.85
CA GLY A 192 -5.86 -7.21 -13.49
C GLY A 192 -5.02 -8.46 -13.26
N TYR A 193 -4.89 -8.87 -12.01
CA TYR A 193 -4.32 -10.16 -11.63
C TYR A 193 -5.45 -11.08 -11.15
N ASP A 194 -5.89 -11.99 -12.02
CA ASP A 194 -6.67 -13.17 -11.62
C ASP A 194 -5.68 -14.25 -11.17
N TYR A 195 -5.66 -14.54 -9.87
CA TYR A 195 -5.11 -15.78 -9.35
C TYR A 195 -6.28 -16.69 -8.99
N ALA A 196 -6.48 -17.73 -9.79
CA ALA A 196 -7.24 -18.90 -9.39
C ALA A 196 -6.35 -19.73 -8.46
N ILE A 197 -6.74 -19.83 -7.20
CA ILE A 197 -6.16 -20.78 -6.25
C ILE A 197 -6.96 -22.07 -6.42
N ILE A 198 -6.28 -23.14 -6.88
CA ILE A 198 -6.69 -24.53 -6.66
C ILE A 198 -5.80 -25.05 -5.54
#